data_AF-A0A317X7M7-F1
#
_entry.id   AF-A0A317X7M7-F1
#
_cell.length_a   1.000
_cell.length_b   1.000
_cell.length_c   1.000
_cell.angle_alpha   90.00
_cell.angle_beta   90.00
_cell.angle_gamma   90.00
#
_symmetry.space_group_name_H-M   'P 1'
#
loop_
_entity.id
_entity.type
_entity.pdbx_description
1 polymer ?
#
loop_
_entity_poly.entity_id
_entity_poly.type
_entity_poly.pdbx_seq_one_letter_code
_entity_poly.pdbx_strand_id
1 'polypeptide(L)'
;MNLRNPNLDGNTQLISNARSLIQKVVSDTDATYGFGTLTCTVYDTARVALVTKPLKGERQWLFPESFRYILSTQADDGSWPSCSGSQIDGVLSTAAALLALLRHRRQPLQLLGDTDDLDSRITRAIATLRDRLAAWDVMTINYVGFEMIVPAILDLLEKEDASLAFEFDGKATLLDIHKAKMSRFEPSLVYDKRLMTVTHSLEALIGKIDFDRLVHHKVLGSMFASPSSTAAYLMNTSTWDDEAEAYLRYAIKGSVGQGSGGVPGVFPTTNFEYTWTLVGPVHLAPSRQAAHSGTYAMIIPFTWTSCNNRTRTYAAASLLYEMMVLSFRTYHIDDFMESVARPAFKYHIEGLRHLVGTVTAKASSQSDGVGYCTDVNGDHMEHSKYGDHIHTLTRCVRSILENPVFQSASPNDRKTLEQELRVYLLAHAKQVEDNSQFEIELKQTKTLTSASSAYFRWVYTTSADHIAAPMCFAFLACVIGATLTPSTNNDCFPSTTSKYLAAAACRHLAVMCRMYNDIGSWVRDLDEGNLNSIHFPEFSGTDDGTKQAVLFNLAQYERKCLNDALERLIKEMLNGPDAEAIRLSERRMHLVRMFCDVTDLYGQIYVLQDMSSFIRRRSL
;
A
#
# COMPACT_ATOMS: atom_id res chain seq x y z
N MET A 1 7.02 44.32 28.52
CA MET A 1 6.27 44.18 27.25
C MET A 1 6.84 42.95 26.55
N ASN A 2 6.26 41.77 26.81
CA ASN A 2 6.77 40.50 26.30
C ASN A 2 6.31 40.30 24.85
N LEU A 3 7.24 40.45 23.91
CA LEU A 3 7.04 40.10 22.50
C LEU A 3 7.04 38.57 22.40
N ARG A 4 5.85 37.96 22.41
CA ARG A 4 5.66 36.56 21.98
C ARG A 4 5.97 36.48 20.49
N ASN A 5 6.85 35.54 20.15
CA ASN A 5 7.29 35.27 18.78
C ASN A 5 6.21 34.42 18.07
N PRO A 6 5.46 34.95 17.09
CA PRO A 6 4.29 34.29 16.50
C PRO A 6 4.60 33.03 15.67
N ASN A 7 5.88 32.72 15.44
CA ASN A 7 6.30 31.54 14.67
C ASN A 7 6.36 30.23 15.48
N LEU A 8 6.31 30.28 16.82
CA LEU A 8 6.30 29.07 17.66
C LEU A 8 4.91 28.45 17.78
N ASP A 9 3.85 29.28 17.82
CA ASP A 9 2.46 28.81 18.02
C ASP A 9 1.89 28.06 16.81
N GLY A 10 2.31 28.41 15.58
CA GLY A 10 1.85 27.76 14.35
C GLY A 10 2.30 26.30 14.19
N ASN A 11 3.53 25.98 14.61
CA ASN A 11 4.05 24.60 14.55
C ASN A 11 3.39 23.69 15.60
N THR A 12 3.09 24.22 16.79
CA THR A 12 2.39 23.46 17.83
C THR A 12 0.95 23.12 17.43
N GLN A 13 0.25 24.06 16.76
CA GLN A 13 -1.09 23.82 16.24
C GLN A 13 -1.10 22.77 15.12
N LEU A 14 -0.14 22.81 14.20
CA LEU A 14 -0.02 21.84 13.12
C LEU A 14 0.31 20.44 13.65
N ILE A 15 1.22 20.33 14.61
CA ILE A 15 1.54 19.05 15.29
C ILE A 15 0.32 18.52 16.05
N SER A 16 -0.45 19.39 16.72
CA SER A 16 -1.69 19.02 17.39
C SER A 16 -2.75 18.52 16.40
N ASN A 17 -2.92 19.19 15.27
CA ASN A 17 -3.86 18.80 14.22
C ASN A 17 -3.45 17.48 13.56
N ALA A 18 -2.15 17.28 13.28
CA ALA A 18 -1.62 16.03 12.75
C ALA A 18 -1.80 14.87 13.75
N ARG A 19 -1.52 15.09 15.04
CA ARG A 19 -1.80 14.11 16.10
C ARG A 19 -3.28 13.77 16.20
N SER A 20 -4.15 14.77 16.13
CA SER A 20 -5.61 14.57 16.13
C SER A 20 -6.08 13.81 14.89
N LEU A 21 -5.50 14.07 13.72
CA LEU A 21 -5.82 13.35 12.48
C LEU A 21 -5.36 11.89 12.55
N ILE A 22 -4.13 11.63 13.00
CA ILE A 22 -3.61 10.27 13.20
C ILE A 22 -4.42 9.54 14.27
N GLN A 23 -4.73 10.20 15.39
CA GLN A 23 -5.58 9.63 16.42
C GLN A 23 -6.96 9.29 15.88
N LYS A 24 -7.55 10.15 15.04
CA LYS A 24 -8.83 9.89 14.40
C LYS A 24 -8.78 8.70 13.44
N VAL A 25 -7.75 8.62 12.60
CA VAL A 25 -7.55 7.47 11.69
C VAL A 25 -7.36 6.16 12.48
N VAL A 26 -6.58 6.19 13.56
CA VAL A 26 -6.32 5.01 14.41
C VAL A 26 -7.53 4.64 15.29
N SER A 27 -8.26 5.63 15.83
CA SER A 27 -9.43 5.40 16.68
C SER A 27 -10.67 4.98 15.90
N ASP A 28 -10.79 5.42 14.65
CA ASP A 28 -11.95 5.16 13.80
C ASP A 28 -11.78 3.87 12.98
N THR A 29 -10.66 3.13 13.16
CA THR A 29 -10.44 1.82 12.54
C THR A 29 -11.06 0.71 13.38
N ASP A 30 -12.08 0.04 12.83
CA ASP A 30 -12.60 -1.20 13.42
C ASP A 30 -11.65 -2.37 13.15
N ALA A 31 -11.45 -3.23 14.14
CA ALA A 31 -10.52 -4.34 14.04
C ALA A 31 -10.94 -5.39 12.99
N THR A 32 -12.24 -5.49 12.70
CA THR A 32 -12.80 -6.45 11.74
C THR A 32 -13.00 -5.80 10.38
N TYR A 33 -13.70 -4.67 10.35
CA TYR A 33 -14.13 -4.04 9.11
C TYR A 33 -13.25 -2.87 8.68
N GLY A 34 -12.26 -2.44 9.46
CA GLY A 34 -11.37 -1.33 9.12
C GLY A 34 -12.08 0.03 9.14
N PHE A 35 -11.65 0.95 8.26
CA PHE A 35 -12.29 2.26 8.07
C PHE A 35 -12.41 2.62 6.58
N GLY A 36 -13.19 3.66 6.29
CA GLY A 36 -13.22 4.29 4.98
C GLY A 36 -13.75 5.71 5.05
N THR A 37 -13.05 6.65 4.42
CA THR A 37 -13.40 8.07 4.35
C THR A 37 -13.99 8.48 2.99
N LEU A 38 -14.31 7.50 2.13
CA LEU A 38 -15.07 7.76 0.91
C LEU A 38 -16.47 8.31 1.22
N THR A 39 -16.90 9.27 0.42
CA THR A 39 -18.23 9.87 0.50
C THR A 39 -19.31 8.85 0.17
N CYS A 40 -20.47 8.98 0.81
CA CYS A 40 -21.63 8.15 0.51
C CYS A 40 -22.14 8.39 -0.91
N THR A 41 -22.56 7.33 -1.59
CA THR A 41 -23.11 7.35 -2.93
C THR A 41 -24.60 7.06 -2.88
N VAL A 42 -25.39 7.85 -3.61
CA VAL A 42 -26.84 7.66 -3.68
C VAL A 42 -27.19 6.36 -4.38
N TYR A 43 -26.43 6.00 -5.43
CA TYR A 43 -26.58 4.73 -6.13
C TYR A 43 -26.59 3.52 -5.17
N ASP A 44 -25.52 3.36 -4.38
CA ASP A 44 -25.39 2.22 -3.46
C ASP A 44 -26.39 2.31 -2.31
N THR A 45 -26.59 3.50 -1.76
CA THR A 45 -27.57 3.72 -0.69
C THR A 45 -28.99 3.34 -1.12
N ALA A 46 -29.38 3.66 -2.37
CA ALA A 46 -30.68 3.29 -2.90
C ALA A 46 -30.81 1.77 -3.09
N ARG A 47 -29.74 1.06 -3.42
CA ARG A 47 -29.73 -0.42 -3.48
C ARG A 47 -29.88 -1.04 -2.09
N VAL A 48 -29.20 -0.49 -1.08
CA VAL A 48 -29.32 -0.93 0.31
C VAL A 48 -30.75 -0.68 0.85
N ALA A 49 -31.37 0.44 0.49
CA ALA A 49 -32.75 0.75 0.86
C ALA A 49 -33.78 -0.29 0.35
N LEU A 50 -33.44 -1.08 -0.68
CA LEU A 50 -34.34 -2.10 -1.25
C LEU A 50 -34.32 -3.45 -0.51
N VAL A 51 -33.46 -3.62 0.50
CA VAL A 51 -33.34 -4.90 1.21
C VAL A 51 -34.54 -5.08 2.14
N THR A 52 -35.27 -6.19 1.99
CA THR A 52 -36.35 -6.59 2.91
C THR A 52 -36.02 -7.86 3.65
N LYS A 53 -36.38 -7.95 4.94
CA LYS A 53 -36.25 -9.15 5.76
C LYS A 53 -37.57 -9.43 6.50
N PRO A 54 -38.01 -10.69 6.62
CA PRO A 54 -39.07 -11.04 7.55
C PRO A 54 -38.56 -10.93 8.99
N LEU A 55 -39.09 -9.97 9.75
CA LEU A 55 -38.80 -9.77 11.17
C LEU A 55 -40.05 -10.05 11.99
N LYS A 56 -39.97 -10.98 12.94
CA LYS A 56 -41.12 -11.42 13.77
C LYS A 56 -42.36 -11.84 12.95
N GLY A 57 -42.14 -12.42 11.77
CA GLY A 57 -43.21 -12.88 10.87
C GLY A 57 -43.75 -11.81 9.92
N GLU A 58 -43.30 -10.56 10.03
CA GLU A 58 -43.71 -9.46 9.14
C GLU A 58 -42.56 -9.03 8.23
N ARG A 59 -42.87 -8.79 6.94
CA ARG A 59 -41.88 -8.26 6.00
C ARG A 59 -41.62 -6.79 6.29
N GLN A 60 -40.36 -6.42 6.46
CA GLN A 60 -39.94 -5.04 6.74
C GLN A 60 -38.78 -4.63 5.86
N TRP A 61 -38.65 -3.34 5.55
CA TRP A 61 -37.41 -2.78 5.00
C TRP A 61 -36.31 -2.88 6.05
N LEU A 62 -35.18 -3.49 5.73
CA LEU A 62 -34.15 -3.79 6.73
C LEU A 62 -33.34 -2.55 7.15
N PHE A 63 -33.22 -1.58 6.23
CA PHE A 63 -32.44 -0.35 6.41
C PHE A 63 -33.30 0.89 6.10
N PRO A 64 -34.31 1.19 6.93
CA PRO A 64 -35.19 2.36 6.73
C PRO A 64 -34.42 3.69 6.74
N GLU A 65 -33.29 3.77 7.46
CA GLU A 65 -32.38 4.90 7.45
C GLU A 65 -31.82 5.20 6.06
N SER A 66 -31.51 4.18 5.25
CA SER A 66 -31.03 4.37 3.88
C SER A 66 -32.11 4.97 2.99
N PHE A 67 -33.38 4.59 3.17
CA PHE A 67 -34.48 5.23 2.44
C PHE A 67 -34.66 6.71 2.83
N ARG A 68 -34.61 7.02 4.13
CA ARG A 68 -34.66 8.42 4.60
C ARG A 68 -33.49 9.25 4.09
N TYR A 69 -32.29 8.66 3.98
CA TYR A 69 -31.15 9.31 3.35
C TYR A 69 -31.47 9.71 1.90
N ILE A 70 -32.06 8.82 1.11
CA ILE A 70 -32.48 9.12 -0.28
C ILE A 70 -33.48 10.29 -0.32
N LEU A 71 -34.49 10.30 0.56
CA LEU A 71 -35.46 11.41 0.64
C LEU A 71 -34.79 12.74 0.99
N SER A 72 -33.89 12.73 1.97
CA SER A 72 -33.22 13.94 2.47
C SER A 72 -32.20 14.54 1.50
N THR A 73 -31.70 13.74 0.56
CA THR A 73 -30.63 14.14 -0.38
C THR A 73 -31.13 14.45 -1.78
N GLN A 74 -32.44 14.35 -2.03
CA GLN A 74 -33.02 14.76 -3.30
C GLN A 74 -33.02 16.28 -3.41
N ALA A 75 -32.48 16.80 -4.51
CA ALA A 75 -32.49 18.21 -4.84
C ALA A 75 -33.88 18.69 -5.33
N ASP A 76 -34.09 20.00 -5.34
CA ASP A 76 -35.35 20.62 -5.75
C ASP A 76 -35.75 20.27 -7.19
N ASP A 77 -34.76 20.09 -8.07
CA ASP A 77 -34.95 19.69 -9.47
C ASP A 77 -35.31 18.20 -9.64
N GLY A 78 -35.31 17.42 -8.56
CA GLY A 78 -35.57 15.97 -8.56
C GLY A 78 -34.32 15.10 -8.65
N SER A 79 -33.14 15.70 -8.84
CA SER A 79 -31.88 14.98 -8.96
C SER A 79 -31.24 14.62 -7.63
N TRP A 80 -30.17 13.83 -7.68
CA TRP A 80 -29.29 13.58 -6.55
C TRP A 80 -27.86 14.05 -6.85
N PRO A 81 -27.09 14.43 -5.81
CA PRO A 81 -25.72 14.90 -5.98
C PRO A 81 -24.85 13.86 -6.71
N SER A 82 -24.14 14.31 -7.76
CA SER A 82 -23.07 13.53 -8.38
C SER A 82 -21.74 13.86 -7.70
N CYS A 83 -20.99 12.84 -7.32
CA CYS A 83 -19.72 13.01 -6.61
C CYS A 83 -18.58 13.56 -7.50
N SER A 84 -18.79 13.68 -8.82
CA SER A 84 -17.68 13.93 -9.76
C SER A 84 -18.02 14.80 -10.99
N GLY A 85 -19.20 15.41 -11.05
CA GLY A 85 -19.65 16.14 -12.25
C GLY A 85 -19.82 15.23 -13.48
N SER A 86 -19.75 13.92 -13.27
CA SER A 86 -19.86 12.89 -14.30
C SER A 86 -21.33 12.68 -14.66
N GLN A 87 -21.66 12.77 -15.96
CA GLN A 87 -23.04 12.62 -16.45
C GLN A 87 -23.63 11.26 -16.04
N ILE A 88 -22.85 10.18 -16.14
CA ILE A 88 -23.29 8.81 -15.83
C ILE A 88 -23.60 8.59 -14.35
N ASP A 89 -22.84 9.22 -13.45
CA ASP A 89 -23.08 9.11 -12.00
C ASP A 89 -24.42 9.73 -11.62
N GLY A 90 -24.77 10.86 -12.26
CA GLY A 90 -26.10 11.46 -12.14
C GLY A 90 -27.23 10.57 -12.68
N VAL A 91 -27.02 9.89 -13.83
CA VAL A 91 -27.99 8.93 -14.39
C VAL A 91 -28.20 7.76 -13.43
N LEU A 92 -27.12 7.10 -12.99
CA LEU A 92 -27.18 5.93 -12.11
C LEU A 92 -27.82 6.25 -10.76
N SER A 93 -27.38 7.34 -10.11
CA SER A 93 -27.92 7.77 -8.83
C SER A 93 -29.41 8.10 -8.92
N THR A 94 -29.82 8.83 -9.96
CA THR A 94 -31.24 9.20 -10.16
C THR A 94 -32.10 7.97 -10.48
N ALA A 95 -31.62 7.06 -11.33
CA ALA A 95 -32.34 5.83 -11.66
C ALA A 95 -32.51 4.89 -10.46
N ALA A 96 -31.45 4.73 -9.64
CA ALA A 96 -31.50 3.89 -8.46
C ALA A 96 -32.40 4.47 -7.37
N ALA A 97 -32.29 5.78 -7.12
CA ALA A 97 -33.17 6.46 -6.18
C ALA A 97 -34.63 6.41 -6.64
N LEU A 98 -34.93 6.65 -7.92
CA LEU A 98 -36.27 6.52 -8.49
C LEU A 98 -36.84 5.10 -8.27
N LEU A 99 -36.05 4.06 -8.53
CA LEU A 99 -36.46 2.68 -8.28
C LEU A 99 -36.78 2.44 -6.79
N ALA A 100 -35.99 3.00 -5.87
CA ALA A 100 -36.25 2.95 -4.45
C ALA A 100 -37.58 3.65 -4.09
N LEU A 101 -37.82 4.87 -4.59
CA LEU A 101 -39.07 5.61 -4.36
C LEU A 101 -40.29 4.83 -4.86
N LEU A 102 -40.23 4.27 -6.07
CA LEU A 102 -41.34 3.49 -6.66
C LEU A 102 -41.70 2.27 -5.81
N ARG A 103 -40.69 1.51 -5.36
CA ARG A 103 -40.90 0.31 -4.54
C ARG A 103 -41.41 0.62 -3.15
N HIS A 104 -40.90 1.68 -2.50
CA HIS A 104 -41.39 2.12 -1.20
C HIS A 104 -42.80 2.71 -1.29
N ARG A 105 -43.14 3.41 -2.39
CA ARG A 105 -44.51 3.85 -2.64
C ARG A 105 -45.46 2.66 -2.82
N ARG A 106 -45.04 1.62 -3.55
CA ARG A 106 -45.83 0.39 -3.77
C ARG A 106 -45.97 -0.43 -2.49
N GLN A 107 -44.95 -0.45 -1.65
CA GLN A 107 -44.92 -1.20 -0.39
C GLN A 107 -44.32 -0.35 0.73
N PRO A 108 -45.10 0.54 1.38
CA PRO A 108 -44.60 1.41 2.44
C PRO A 108 -44.10 0.64 3.67
N LEU A 109 -44.68 -0.53 3.95
CA LEU A 109 -44.39 -1.37 5.12
C LEU A 109 -44.41 -0.52 6.41
N GLN A 110 -43.31 -0.52 7.18
CA GLN A 110 -43.20 0.22 8.44
C GLN A 110 -43.02 1.75 8.28
N LEU A 111 -43.01 2.28 7.06
CA LEU A 111 -42.63 3.67 6.74
C LEU A 111 -43.79 4.53 6.24
N LEU A 112 -45.03 4.23 6.60
CA LEU A 112 -46.25 4.93 6.14
C LEU A 112 -46.21 6.47 6.30
N GLY A 113 -45.50 7.01 7.29
CA GLY A 113 -45.37 8.46 7.51
C GLY A 113 -44.23 9.14 6.72
N ASP A 114 -43.29 8.37 6.18
CA ASP A 114 -42.17 8.91 5.38
C ASP A 114 -42.56 9.10 3.90
N THR A 115 -43.84 8.88 3.55
CA THR A 115 -44.31 8.78 2.14
C THR A 115 -45.16 9.94 1.62
N ASP A 116 -45.40 10.98 2.42
CA ASP A 116 -46.43 12.00 2.15
C ASP A 116 -46.22 12.84 0.88
N ASP A 117 -44.97 13.03 0.44
CA ASP A 117 -44.62 13.80 -0.77
C ASP A 117 -44.03 12.96 -1.92
N LEU A 118 -44.10 11.63 -1.81
CA LEU A 118 -43.43 10.71 -2.74
C LEU A 118 -43.83 10.88 -4.20
N ASP A 119 -45.12 11.08 -4.50
CA ASP A 119 -45.56 11.22 -5.90
C ASP A 119 -44.95 12.46 -6.56
N SER A 120 -44.80 13.56 -5.81
CA SER A 120 -44.13 14.77 -6.28
C SER A 120 -42.64 14.52 -6.52
N ARG A 121 -41.98 13.81 -5.60
CA ARG A 121 -40.55 13.43 -5.71
C ARG A 121 -40.29 12.51 -6.90
N ILE A 122 -41.15 11.52 -7.11
CA ILE A 122 -41.10 10.58 -8.24
C ILE A 122 -41.27 11.35 -9.55
N THR A 123 -42.25 12.25 -9.63
CA THR A 123 -42.51 13.05 -10.83
C THR A 123 -41.29 13.87 -11.24
N ARG A 124 -40.65 14.54 -10.28
CA ARG A 124 -39.42 15.31 -10.53
C ARG A 124 -38.27 14.39 -10.94
N ALA A 125 -38.03 13.29 -10.22
CA ALA A 125 -36.97 12.34 -10.54
C ALA A 125 -37.10 11.72 -11.94
N ILE A 126 -38.33 11.42 -12.39
CA ILE A 126 -38.59 10.94 -13.75
C ILE A 126 -38.21 12.00 -14.78
N ALA A 127 -38.61 13.25 -14.57
CA ALA A 127 -38.28 14.36 -15.47
C ALA A 127 -36.76 14.55 -15.56
N THR A 128 -36.08 14.62 -14.41
CA THR A 128 -34.61 14.72 -14.36
C THR A 128 -33.92 13.56 -15.06
N LEU A 129 -34.39 12.31 -14.86
CA LEU A 129 -33.77 11.14 -15.47
C LEU A 129 -33.90 11.18 -17.00
N ARG A 130 -35.03 11.65 -17.54
CA ARG A 130 -35.19 11.90 -18.99
C ARG A 130 -34.15 12.91 -19.49
N ASP A 131 -34.04 14.05 -18.81
CA ASP A 131 -33.11 15.11 -19.22
C ASP A 131 -31.65 14.64 -19.17
N ARG A 132 -31.27 13.90 -18.12
CA ARG A 132 -29.92 13.35 -17.96
C ARG A 132 -29.60 12.29 -19.02
N LEU A 133 -30.53 11.40 -19.35
CA LEU A 133 -30.35 10.40 -20.41
C LEU A 133 -30.26 11.07 -21.79
N ALA A 134 -31.03 12.12 -22.05
CA ALA A 134 -30.98 12.87 -23.30
C ALA A 134 -29.65 13.62 -23.48
N ALA A 135 -29.09 14.16 -22.39
CA ALA A 135 -27.80 14.85 -22.41
C ALA A 135 -26.59 13.91 -22.36
N TRP A 136 -26.80 12.61 -22.17
CA TRP A 136 -25.74 11.65 -21.91
C TRP A 136 -25.04 11.22 -23.20
N ASP A 137 -23.75 11.53 -23.28
CA ASP A 137 -22.86 10.98 -24.31
C ASP A 137 -22.30 9.62 -23.86
N VAL A 138 -22.75 8.55 -24.51
CA VAL A 138 -22.36 7.16 -24.20
C VAL A 138 -20.90 6.87 -24.57
N MET A 139 -20.31 7.60 -25.52
CA MET A 139 -18.99 7.28 -26.09
C MET A 139 -17.81 7.88 -25.31
N THR A 140 -18.04 8.85 -24.43
CA THR A 140 -16.98 9.58 -23.73
C THR A 140 -16.61 9.03 -22.35
N ILE A 141 -17.05 7.80 -22.00
CA ILE A 141 -17.11 7.39 -20.59
C ILE A 141 -16.13 6.29 -20.18
N ASN A 142 -15.59 6.48 -18.96
CA ASN A 142 -14.62 5.63 -18.26
C ASN A 142 -15.15 5.20 -16.88
N TYR A 143 -16.38 4.68 -16.79
CA TYR A 143 -16.98 4.18 -15.54
C TYR A 143 -17.02 2.65 -15.52
N VAL A 144 -16.81 2.02 -14.37
CA VAL A 144 -16.73 0.56 -14.29
C VAL A 144 -18.12 -0.06 -14.41
N GLY A 145 -18.34 -0.89 -15.43
CA GLY A 145 -19.54 -1.73 -15.56
C GLY A 145 -20.83 -1.01 -15.94
N PHE A 146 -20.77 0.26 -16.34
CA PHE A 146 -21.97 1.03 -16.73
C PHE A 146 -22.75 0.37 -17.87
N GLU A 147 -22.04 -0.29 -18.79
CA GLU A 147 -22.61 -1.01 -19.92
C GLU A 147 -23.47 -2.21 -19.48
N MET A 148 -23.33 -2.67 -18.24
CA MET A 148 -24.17 -3.71 -17.64
C MET A 148 -25.23 -3.11 -16.69
N ILE A 149 -24.84 -2.13 -15.88
CA ILE A 149 -25.68 -1.57 -14.82
C ILE A 149 -26.82 -0.71 -15.38
N VAL A 150 -26.54 0.18 -16.35
CA VAL A 150 -27.57 1.09 -16.88
C VAL A 150 -28.70 0.32 -17.57
N PRO A 151 -28.45 -0.62 -18.50
CA PRO A 151 -29.53 -1.42 -19.08
C PRO A 151 -30.32 -2.17 -18.00
N ALA A 152 -29.64 -2.78 -17.03
CA ALA A 152 -30.31 -3.54 -15.97
C ALA A 152 -31.22 -2.67 -15.09
N ILE A 153 -30.84 -1.43 -14.78
CA ILE A 153 -31.68 -0.55 -13.95
C ILE A 153 -32.83 0.06 -14.73
N LEU A 154 -32.65 0.38 -16.01
CA LEU A 154 -33.74 0.84 -16.89
C LEU A 154 -34.78 -0.27 -17.08
N ASP A 155 -34.35 -1.52 -17.29
CA ASP A 155 -35.24 -2.68 -17.35
C ASP A 155 -36.04 -2.87 -16.05
N LEU A 156 -35.44 -2.58 -14.89
CA LEU A 156 -36.13 -2.66 -13.60
C LEU A 156 -37.18 -1.55 -13.45
N LEU A 157 -36.88 -0.33 -13.90
CA LEU A 157 -37.83 0.78 -13.88
C LEU A 157 -39.04 0.51 -14.78
N GLU A 158 -38.79 0.04 -16.01
CA GLU A 158 -39.85 -0.32 -16.96
C GLU A 158 -40.75 -1.47 -16.43
N LYS A 159 -40.18 -2.40 -15.65
CA LYS A 159 -40.95 -3.46 -14.97
C LYS A 159 -41.82 -2.96 -13.82
N GLU A 160 -41.43 -1.88 -13.13
CA GLU A 160 -42.27 -1.28 -12.09
C GLU A 160 -43.39 -0.42 -12.71
N ASP A 161 -43.13 0.25 -13.83
CA ASP A 161 -44.10 1.03 -14.60
C ASP A 161 -43.70 1.10 -16.09
N ALA A 162 -44.55 0.55 -16.96
CA ALA A 162 -44.29 0.47 -18.40
C ALA A 162 -44.15 1.86 -19.08
N SER A 163 -44.62 2.94 -18.45
CA SER A 163 -44.42 4.32 -18.94
C SER A 163 -43.00 4.85 -18.71
N LEU A 164 -42.16 4.11 -17.96
CA LEU A 164 -40.75 4.40 -17.71
C LEU A 164 -39.83 3.74 -18.73
N ALA A 165 -40.32 3.47 -19.94
CA ALA A 165 -39.48 3.18 -21.09
C ALA A 165 -38.83 4.49 -21.57
N PHE A 166 -37.53 4.65 -21.29
CA PHE A 166 -36.77 5.83 -21.70
C PHE A 166 -36.19 5.65 -23.11
N GLU A 167 -36.45 6.61 -23.99
CA GLU A 167 -35.82 6.74 -25.30
C GLU A 167 -34.84 7.92 -25.29
N PHE A 168 -33.63 7.71 -25.83
CA PHE A 168 -32.58 8.72 -25.90
C PHE A 168 -31.57 8.33 -26.99
N ASP A 169 -30.88 9.33 -27.57
CA ASP A 169 -30.03 9.15 -28.76
C ASP A 169 -28.94 8.08 -28.58
N GLY A 170 -28.34 8.00 -27.38
CA GLY A 170 -27.30 7.02 -27.05
C GLY A 170 -27.79 5.59 -26.79
N LYS A 171 -29.10 5.32 -26.74
CA LYS A 171 -29.67 4.04 -26.29
C LYS A 171 -29.23 2.87 -27.17
N ALA A 172 -29.30 3.02 -28.49
CA ALA A 172 -28.89 1.96 -29.42
C ALA A 172 -27.40 1.60 -29.24
N THR A 173 -26.54 2.62 -29.14
CA THR A 173 -25.11 2.44 -28.89
C THR A 173 -24.85 1.74 -27.55
N LEU A 174 -25.54 2.14 -26.48
CA LEU A 174 -25.43 1.48 -25.18
C LEU A 174 -25.81 -0.01 -25.26
N LEU A 175 -26.91 -0.34 -25.94
CA LEU A 175 -27.37 -1.72 -26.11
C LEU A 175 -26.41 -2.56 -26.96
N ASP A 176 -25.78 -1.97 -27.97
CA ASP A 176 -24.73 -2.63 -28.76
C ASP A 176 -23.50 -2.94 -27.90
N ILE A 177 -23.03 -1.99 -27.08
CA ILE A 177 -21.94 -2.21 -26.12
C ILE A 177 -22.34 -3.29 -25.10
N HIS A 178 -23.55 -3.21 -24.55
CA HIS A 178 -24.09 -4.20 -23.63
C HIS A 178 -24.06 -5.60 -24.24
N LYS A 179 -24.59 -5.75 -25.46
CA LYS A 179 -24.63 -7.03 -26.18
C LYS A 179 -23.23 -7.56 -26.48
N ALA A 180 -22.31 -6.69 -26.90
CA ALA A 180 -20.92 -7.06 -27.13
C ALA A 180 -20.24 -7.54 -25.84
N LYS A 181 -20.50 -6.87 -24.70
CA LYS A 181 -19.96 -7.27 -23.39
C LYS A 181 -20.57 -8.58 -22.90
N MET A 182 -21.90 -8.70 -22.93
CA MET A 182 -22.64 -9.87 -22.45
C MET A 182 -22.40 -11.11 -23.32
N SER A 183 -22.08 -10.97 -24.61
CA SER A 183 -21.71 -12.12 -25.45
C SER A 183 -20.40 -12.80 -25.05
N ARG A 184 -19.54 -12.09 -24.30
CA ARG A 184 -18.30 -12.62 -23.72
C ARG A 184 -18.46 -13.05 -22.27
N PHE A 185 -19.61 -12.77 -21.66
CA PHE A 185 -19.89 -13.12 -20.29
C PHE A 185 -20.43 -14.55 -20.25
N GLU A 186 -19.62 -15.47 -19.71
CA GLU A 186 -20.06 -16.81 -19.41
C GLU A 186 -20.45 -16.89 -17.92
N PRO A 187 -21.74 -17.11 -17.59
CA PRO A 187 -22.20 -17.13 -16.19
C PRO A 187 -21.45 -18.13 -15.30
N SER A 188 -20.95 -19.22 -15.88
CA SER A 188 -20.18 -20.25 -15.17
C SER A 188 -18.91 -19.69 -14.51
N LEU A 189 -18.28 -18.67 -15.11
CA LEU A 189 -17.04 -18.06 -14.63
C LEU A 189 -17.25 -17.30 -13.33
N VAL A 190 -18.45 -16.75 -13.10
CA VAL A 190 -18.77 -16.06 -11.85
C VAL A 190 -18.77 -17.03 -10.66
N TYR A 191 -18.93 -18.33 -10.89
CA TYR A 191 -18.88 -19.34 -9.83
C TYR A 191 -17.49 -19.93 -9.58
N ASP A 192 -16.47 -19.54 -10.35
CA ASP A 192 -15.08 -19.96 -10.10
C ASP A 192 -14.60 -19.43 -8.73
N LYS A 193 -13.55 -20.04 -8.17
CA LYS A 193 -12.86 -19.54 -6.98
C LYS A 193 -12.09 -18.23 -7.24
N ARG A 194 -11.80 -17.91 -8.50
CA ARG A 194 -11.15 -16.65 -8.88
C ARG A 194 -12.14 -15.48 -8.77
N LEU A 195 -11.75 -14.47 -7.99
CA LEU A 195 -12.49 -13.21 -7.90
C LEU A 195 -12.51 -12.50 -9.26
N MET A 196 -13.71 -12.14 -9.71
CA MET A 196 -13.92 -11.38 -10.94
C MET A 196 -14.44 -9.99 -10.61
N THR A 197 -13.98 -8.96 -11.32
CA THR A 197 -14.42 -7.58 -11.10
C THR A 197 -15.92 -7.38 -11.28
N VAL A 198 -16.59 -8.24 -12.06
CA VAL A 198 -18.06 -8.24 -12.22
C VAL A 198 -18.81 -8.53 -10.90
N THR A 199 -18.15 -9.16 -9.92
CA THR A 199 -18.73 -9.37 -8.57
C THR A 199 -18.87 -8.07 -7.77
N HIS A 200 -18.30 -6.96 -8.23
CA HIS A 200 -18.58 -5.62 -7.71
C HIS A 200 -19.95 -5.07 -8.13
N SER A 201 -20.61 -5.68 -9.12
CA SER A 201 -21.84 -5.18 -9.74
C SER A 201 -22.88 -6.29 -9.92
N LEU A 202 -23.05 -7.15 -8.90
CA LEU A 202 -23.97 -8.30 -8.96
C LEU A 202 -25.43 -7.90 -9.18
N GLU A 203 -25.81 -6.67 -8.81
CA GLU A 203 -27.15 -6.12 -9.05
C GLU A 203 -27.51 -6.06 -10.55
N ALA A 204 -26.52 -6.02 -11.45
CA ALA A 204 -26.74 -6.07 -12.90
C ALA A 204 -26.99 -7.51 -13.43
N LEU A 205 -26.78 -8.52 -12.59
CA LEU A 205 -26.91 -9.94 -12.91
C LEU A 205 -28.13 -10.61 -12.25
N ILE A 206 -28.99 -9.84 -11.60
CA ILE A 206 -30.25 -10.33 -11.01
C ILE A 206 -31.09 -11.04 -12.08
N GLY A 207 -31.49 -12.28 -11.80
CA GLY A 207 -32.23 -13.14 -12.73
C GLY A 207 -31.39 -13.80 -13.84
N LYS A 208 -30.08 -13.57 -13.87
CA LYS A 208 -29.15 -14.17 -14.86
C LYS A 208 -28.20 -15.21 -14.24
N ILE A 209 -28.02 -15.18 -12.93
CA ILE A 209 -27.13 -16.07 -12.17
C ILE A 209 -27.83 -16.62 -10.93
N ASP A 210 -27.27 -17.69 -10.39
CA ASP A 210 -27.64 -18.32 -9.13
C ASP A 210 -26.84 -17.70 -7.98
N PHE A 211 -27.50 -16.90 -7.15
CA PHE A 211 -26.86 -16.19 -6.05
C PHE A 211 -26.45 -17.10 -4.89
N ASP A 212 -27.07 -18.28 -4.74
CA ASP A 212 -26.71 -19.24 -3.68
C ASP A 212 -25.30 -19.79 -3.88
N ARG A 213 -24.84 -19.82 -5.13
CA ARG A 213 -23.51 -20.28 -5.53
C ARG A 213 -22.42 -19.20 -5.38
N LEU A 214 -22.73 -18.04 -4.80
CA LEU A 214 -21.76 -16.94 -4.66
C LEU A 214 -21.20 -16.79 -3.25
N VAL A 215 -21.69 -17.58 -2.28
CA VAL A 215 -21.28 -17.47 -0.86
C VAL A 215 -19.76 -17.54 -0.66
N HIS A 216 -19.04 -18.26 -1.52
CA HIS A 216 -17.58 -18.40 -1.45
C HIS A 216 -16.80 -17.15 -1.87
N HIS A 217 -17.44 -16.17 -2.52
CA HIS A 217 -16.82 -14.88 -2.87
C HIS A 217 -16.87 -13.86 -1.73
N LYS A 218 -17.62 -14.16 -0.67
CA LYS A 218 -17.78 -13.25 0.47
C LYS A 218 -16.47 -13.05 1.20
N VAL A 219 -16.12 -11.79 1.46
CA VAL A 219 -14.96 -11.41 2.28
C VAL A 219 -15.45 -10.46 3.35
N LEU A 220 -15.39 -10.91 4.61
CA LEU A 220 -15.89 -10.17 5.77
C LEU A 220 -17.34 -9.67 5.57
N GLY A 221 -18.23 -10.56 5.13
CA GLY A 221 -19.62 -10.21 4.83
C GLY A 221 -19.85 -9.53 3.47
N SER A 222 -18.84 -8.88 2.88
CA SER A 222 -19.02 -8.11 1.64
C SER A 222 -18.87 -8.96 0.37
N MET A 223 -19.61 -8.58 -0.67
CA MET A 223 -19.35 -8.99 -2.05
C MET A 223 -18.47 -7.94 -2.72
N PHE A 224 -17.17 -8.25 -2.85
CA PHE A 224 -16.16 -7.39 -3.47
C PHE A 224 -16.16 -5.94 -2.95
N ALA A 225 -16.30 -5.78 -1.62
CA ALA A 225 -16.35 -4.49 -0.93
C ALA A 225 -17.43 -3.51 -1.45
N SER A 226 -18.47 -3.99 -2.15
CA SER A 226 -19.56 -3.17 -2.69
C SER A 226 -20.84 -3.35 -1.86
N PRO A 227 -21.35 -2.28 -1.21
CA PRO A 227 -22.65 -2.33 -0.54
C PRO A 227 -23.81 -2.66 -1.48
N SER A 228 -23.84 -2.12 -2.71
CA SER A 228 -24.89 -2.43 -3.70
C SER A 228 -24.88 -3.90 -4.12
N SER A 229 -23.69 -4.45 -4.41
CA SER A 229 -23.52 -5.86 -4.76
C SER A 229 -23.90 -6.78 -3.60
N THR A 230 -23.53 -6.40 -2.37
CA THR A 230 -23.88 -7.15 -1.16
C THR A 230 -25.38 -7.12 -0.88
N ALA A 231 -26.05 -5.98 -1.10
CA ALA A 231 -27.50 -5.87 -1.02
C ALA A 231 -28.18 -6.76 -2.07
N ALA A 232 -27.68 -6.78 -3.31
CA ALA A 232 -28.18 -7.69 -4.35
C ALA A 232 -28.01 -9.16 -3.97
N TYR A 233 -26.87 -9.52 -3.37
CA TYR A 233 -26.65 -10.87 -2.86
C TYR A 233 -27.67 -11.25 -1.78
N LEU A 234 -27.83 -10.44 -0.75
CA LEU A 234 -28.81 -10.68 0.33
C LEU A 234 -30.25 -10.80 -0.16
N MET A 235 -30.63 -10.00 -1.16
CA MET A 235 -31.99 -10.02 -1.71
C MET A 235 -32.31 -11.26 -2.56
N ASN A 236 -31.30 -11.96 -3.08
CA ASN A 236 -31.48 -13.00 -4.09
C ASN A 236 -30.95 -14.39 -3.67
N THR A 237 -30.31 -14.52 -2.51
CA THR A 237 -29.99 -15.83 -1.93
C THR A 237 -31.21 -16.43 -1.22
N SER A 238 -31.34 -17.76 -1.27
CA SER A 238 -32.39 -18.53 -0.59
C SER A 238 -32.20 -18.59 0.93
N THR A 239 -30.95 -18.48 1.41
CA THR A 239 -30.61 -18.54 2.84
C THR A 239 -30.06 -17.20 3.29
N TRP A 240 -30.68 -16.61 4.31
CA TRP A 240 -30.24 -15.32 4.84
C TRP A 240 -28.80 -15.39 5.38
N ASP A 241 -27.96 -14.43 4.98
CA ASP A 241 -26.56 -14.35 5.38
C ASP A 241 -26.35 -13.24 6.41
N ASP A 242 -26.21 -13.63 7.69
CA ASP A 242 -26.05 -12.67 8.78
C ASP A 242 -24.73 -11.89 8.71
N GLU A 243 -23.67 -12.43 8.11
CA GLU A 243 -22.41 -11.70 7.94
C GLU A 243 -22.53 -10.59 6.90
N ALA A 244 -23.27 -10.84 5.81
CA ALA A 244 -23.54 -9.82 4.80
C ALA A 244 -24.45 -8.72 5.34
N GLU A 245 -25.44 -9.07 6.18
CA GLU A 245 -26.22 -8.06 6.91
C GLU A 245 -25.33 -7.25 7.86
N ALA A 246 -24.47 -7.91 8.64
CA ALA A 246 -23.55 -7.24 9.56
C ALA A 246 -22.62 -6.28 8.83
N TYR A 247 -22.10 -6.66 7.66
CA TYR A 247 -21.32 -5.78 6.80
C TYR A 247 -22.09 -4.53 6.37
N LEU A 248 -23.34 -4.66 5.88
CA LEU A 248 -24.14 -3.49 5.47
C LEU A 248 -24.46 -2.57 6.64
N ARG A 249 -24.81 -3.12 7.81
CA ARG A 249 -25.00 -2.35 9.05
C ARG A 249 -23.74 -1.60 9.43
N TYR A 250 -22.59 -2.25 9.31
CA TYR A 250 -21.32 -1.63 9.59
C TYR A 250 -20.96 -0.56 8.56
N ALA A 251 -21.19 -0.78 7.26
CA ALA A 251 -20.95 0.23 6.23
C ALA A 251 -21.79 1.51 6.45
N ILE A 252 -23.04 1.38 6.91
CA ILE A 252 -23.89 2.52 7.30
C ILE A 252 -23.29 3.27 8.50
N LYS A 253 -22.86 2.53 9.53
CA LYS A 253 -22.36 3.12 10.79
C LYS A 253 -20.94 3.68 10.68
N GLY A 254 -20.04 2.94 10.03
CA GLY A 254 -18.60 3.15 10.01
C GLY A 254 -18.08 3.92 8.80
N SER A 255 -18.93 4.24 7.81
CA SER A 255 -18.57 5.18 6.76
C SER A 255 -18.68 6.64 7.23
N VAL A 256 -18.27 7.58 6.37
CA VAL A 256 -18.45 9.03 6.58
C VAL A 256 -19.90 9.43 6.83
N GLY A 257 -20.87 8.61 6.38
CA GLY A 257 -22.28 8.82 6.66
C GLY A 257 -22.65 8.68 8.14
N GLN A 258 -21.80 8.09 8.98
CA GLN A 258 -21.94 8.01 10.45
C GLN A 258 -23.34 7.59 10.93
N GLY A 259 -23.95 6.60 10.27
CA GLY A 259 -25.29 6.11 10.64
C GLY A 259 -26.46 6.89 10.06
N SER A 260 -26.23 7.87 9.18
CA SER A 260 -27.29 8.59 8.44
C SER A 260 -28.09 7.70 7.49
N GLY A 261 -27.64 6.46 7.25
CA GLY A 261 -28.20 5.53 6.28
C GLY A 261 -27.46 5.51 4.94
N GLY A 262 -26.64 6.54 4.67
CA GLY A 262 -25.75 6.57 3.50
C GLY A 262 -24.63 5.55 3.58
N VAL A 263 -24.27 4.97 2.44
CA VAL A 263 -23.10 4.09 2.26
C VAL A 263 -22.27 4.53 1.06
N PRO A 264 -20.95 4.34 1.04
CA PRO A 264 -20.10 4.62 -0.12
C PRO A 264 -20.18 3.49 -1.16
N GLY A 265 -19.66 3.72 -2.36
CA GLY A 265 -19.60 2.70 -3.42
C GLY A 265 -18.60 1.58 -3.15
N VAL A 266 -17.60 1.84 -2.31
CA VAL A 266 -16.62 0.84 -1.88
C VAL A 266 -16.37 0.98 -0.38
N PHE A 267 -16.46 -0.12 0.37
CA PHE A 267 -16.16 -0.15 1.80
C PHE A 267 -15.69 -1.53 2.26
N PRO A 268 -14.70 -1.64 3.17
CA PRO A 268 -13.83 -0.56 3.63
C PRO A 268 -12.77 -0.20 2.58
N THR A 269 -12.14 0.94 2.76
CA THR A 269 -11.03 1.43 1.92
C THR A 269 -9.73 1.58 2.70
N THR A 270 -9.65 1.00 3.89
CA THR A 270 -8.52 1.03 4.84
C THR A 270 -7.15 0.94 4.17
N ASN A 271 -6.89 -0.11 3.38
CA ASN A 271 -5.57 -0.31 2.77
C ASN A 271 -5.26 0.72 1.69
N PHE A 272 -6.28 1.09 0.90
CA PHE A 272 -6.14 2.13 -0.11
C PHE A 272 -5.83 3.47 0.55
N GLU A 273 -6.58 3.83 1.59
CA GLU A 273 -6.45 5.10 2.30
C GLU A 273 -5.20 5.17 3.17
N TYR A 274 -4.76 4.08 3.79
CA TYR A 274 -3.46 4.01 4.44
C TYR A 274 -2.34 4.25 3.44
N THR A 275 -2.39 3.59 2.29
CA THR A 275 -1.40 3.79 1.23
C THR A 275 -1.44 5.24 0.74
N TRP A 276 -2.62 5.81 0.52
CA TRP A 276 -2.81 7.19 0.08
C TRP A 276 -2.34 8.22 1.12
N THR A 277 -2.60 7.95 2.40
CA THR A 277 -2.16 8.79 3.53
C THR A 277 -0.68 8.62 3.83
N LEU A 278 0.01 7.60 3.33
CA LEU A 278 1.48 7.59 3.34
C LEU A 278 2.04 8.54 2.26
N VAL A 279 1.28 8.83 1.21
CA VAL A 279 1.69 9.75 0.12
C VAL A 279 1.37 11.22 0.47
N GLY A 280 0.21 11.50 1.08
CA GLY A 280 -0.35 12.85 1.26
C GLY A 280 0.34 13.79 2.28
N PRO A 281 0.57 13.40 3.54
CA PRO A 281 1.11 14.25 4.62
C PRO A 281 2.54 14.74 4.38
N VAL A 282 3.30 14.08 3.50
CA VAL A 282 4.65 14.51 3.16
C VAL A 282 4.66 15.75 2.25
N HIS A 283 3.53 16.04 1.57
CA HIS A 283 3.35 17.26 0.79
C HIS A 283 2.96 18.49 1.63
N LEU A 284 2.52 18.30 2.89
CA LEU A 284 1.92 19.36 3.72
C LEU A 284 2.68 19.68 5.01
N ALA A 285 3.83 19.06 5.28
CA ALA A 285 4.68 19.43 6.41
C ALA A 285 5.49 20.70 6.11
N PRO A 286 5.31 21.82 6.83
CA PRO A 286 6.17 22.98 6.69
C PRO A 286 7.41 22.77 7.54
N SER A 287 8.38 22.03 7.00
CA SER A 287 9.76 22.09 7.48
C SER A 287 10.70 22.08 6.29
N ARG A 288 11.82 22.81 6.40
CA ARG A 288 12.85 22.97 5.35
C ARG A 288 13.53 21.65 4.91
N GLN A 289 13.12 20.51 5.45
CA GLN A 289 13.50 19.13 5.05
C GLN A 289 12.49 18.49 4.07
N ALA A 290 11.31 19.12 3.85
CA ALA A 290 10.23 18.58 3.03
C ALA A 290 10.50 18.54 1.51
N ALA A 291 11.52 19.24 1.03
CA ALA A 291 11.82 19.29 -0.41
C ALA A 291 12.31 17.94 -0.97
N HIS A 292 12.76 16.99 -0.15
CA HIS A 292 13.26 15.69 -0.60
C HIS A 292 12.45 14.51 -0.03
N SER A 293 11.82 14.65 1.14
CA SER A 293 10.89 13.64 1.65
C SER A 293 9.68 13.44 0.72
N GLY A 294 9.23 14.51 0.04
CA GLY A 294 8.13 14.43 -0.94
C GLY A 294 8.43 13.53 -2.14
N THR A 295 9.70 13.42 -2.53
CA THR A 295 10.15 12.55 -3.65
C THR A 295 10.02 11.09 -3.27
N TYR A 296 10.52 10.67 -2.10
CA TYR A 296 10.41 9.29 -1.63
C TYR A 296 8.96 8.88 -1.35
N ALA A 297 8.13 9.81 -0.87
CA ALA A 297 6.70 9.59 -0.65
C ALA A 297 5.92 9.24 -1.93
N MET A 298 6.40 9.69 -3.10
CA MET A 298 5.82 9.30 -4.40
C MET A 298 6.51 8.07 -4.99
N ILE A 299 7.84 8.00 -4.89
CA ILE A 299 8.63 6.94 -5.52
C ILE A 299 8.38 5.59 -4.85
N ILE A 300 8.26 5.53 -3.52
CA ILE A 300 8.02 4.25 -2.83
C ILE A 300 6.70 3.60 -3.29
N PRO A 301 5.54 4.27 -3.21
CA PRO A 301 4.31 3.70 -3.76
C PRO A 301 4.42 3.41 -5.25
N PHE A 302 5.04 4.31 -6.04
CA PHE A 302 5.19 4.14 -7.48
C PHE A 302 5.97 2.89 -7.84
N THR A 303 7.15 2.65 -7.25
CA THR A 303 8.00 1.51 -7.60
C THR A 303 7.32 0.20 -7.23
N TRP A 304 6.75 0.10 -6.03
CA TRP A 304 6.04 -1.09 -5.56
C TRP A 304 4.79 -1.40 -6.39
N THR A 305 3.92 -0.41 -6.63
CA THR A 305 2.69 -0.62 -7.42
C THR A 305 2.97 -0.83 -8.91
N SER A 306 3.90 -0.08 -9.49
CA SER A 306 4.23 -0.19 -10.92
C SER A 306 4.91 -1.52 -11.23
N CYS A 307 5.86 -1.97 -10.41
CA CYS A 307 6.47 -3.28 -10.59
C CYS A 307 5.42 -4.38 -10.45
N ASN A 308 4.59 -4.34 -9.39
CA ASN A 308 3.50 -5.31 -9.19
C ASN A 308 2.55 -5.42 -10.40
N ASN A 309 2.17 -4.29 -10.98
CA ASN A 309 1.28 -4.24 -12.15
C ASN A 309 2.00 -4.65 -13.44
N ARG A 310 3.22 -4.17 -13.67
CA ARG A 310 4.04 -4.48 -14.86
C ARG A 310 4.32 -5.97 -14.97
N THR A 311 4.68 -6.61 -13.87
CA THR A 311 4.98 -8.05 -13.83
C THR A 311 3.74 -8.91 -13.67
N ARG A 312 2.54 -8.30 -13.53
CA ARG A 312 1.28 -8.99 -13.25
C ARG A 312 1.40 -9.92 -12.03
N THR A 313 2.16 -9.48 -11.02
CA THR A 313 2.37 -10.27 -9.81
C THR A 313 1.09 -10.34 -8.98
N TYR A 314 0.25 -9.30 -8.98
CA TYR A 314 -0.97 -9.23 -8.16
C TYR A 314 -0.68 -9.59 -6.68
N ALA A 315 0.38 -9.01 -6.12
CA ALA A 315 0.69 -9.12 -4.71
C ALA A 315 -0.47 -8.60 -3.85
N ALA A 316 -0.65 -9.19 -2.67
CA ALA A 316 -1.65 -8.72 -1.73
C ALA A 316 -1.35 -7.29 -1.30
N ALA A 317 -2.40 -6.47 -1.12
CA ALA A 317 -2.25 -5.08 -0.68
C ALA A 317 -1.52 -4.99 0.67
N SER A 318 -1.72 -5.97 1.57
CA SER A 318 -0.99 -6.07 2.83
C SER A 318 0.51 -6.25 2.63
N LEU A 319 0.96 -7.13 1.73
CA LEU A 319 2.38 -7.29 1.41
C LEU A 319 2.97 -6.00 0.85
N LEU A 320 2.26 -5.35 -0.08
CA LEU A 320 2.71 -4.07 -0.65
C LEU A 320 2.83 -3.00 0.43
N TYR A 321 1.86 -2.89 1.33
CA TYR A 321 1.89 -1.97 2.45
C TYR A 321 3.09 -2.22 3.38
N GLU A 322 3.29 -3.47 3.81
CA GLU A 322 4.41 -3.84 4.68
C GLU A 322 5.76 -3.47 4.07
N MET A 323 5.94 -3.76 2.77
CA MET A 323 7.17 -3.45 2.08
C MET A 323 7.36 -1.95 1.81
N MET A 324 6.30 -1.19 1.55
CA MET A 324 6.37 0.27 1.44
C MET A 324 6.73 0.90 2.80
N VAL A 325 6.09 0.47 3.89
CA VAL A 325 6.38 0.93 5.25
C VAL A 325 7.83 0.62 5.62
N LEU A 326 8.32 -0.59 5.32
CA LEU A 326 9.72 -0.94 5.53
C LEU A 326 10.65 -0.04 4.73
N SER A 327 10.34 0.24 3.45
CA SER A 327 11.12 1.14 2.60
C SER A 327 11.22 2.55 3.21
N PHE A 328 10.12 3.10 3.75
CA PHE A 328 10.19 4.39 4.47
C PHE A 328 11.08 4.33 5.70
N ARG A 329 11.02 3.23 6.46
CA ARG A 329 11.86 3.05 7.66
C ARG A 329 13.34 2.96 7.32
N THR A 330 13.71 2.31 6.22
CA THR A 330 15.11 2.23 5.81
C THR A 330 15.68 3.59 5.46
N TYR A 331 14.91 4.44 4.76
CA TYR A 331 15.33 5.82 4.52
C TYR A 331 15.53 6.62 5.82
N HIS A 332 14.66 6.43 6.82
CA HIS A 332 14.85 7.08 8.12
C HIS A 332 16.08 6.56 8.87
N ILE A 333 16.43 5.28 8.72
CA ILE A 333 17.65 4.73 9.31
C ILE A 333 18.87 5.29 8.59
N ASP A 334 18.88 5.31 7.26
CA ASP A 334 19.97 5.88 6.45
C ASP A 334 20.21 7.35 6.81
N ASP A 335 19.16 8.18 6.80
CA ASP A 335 19.27 9.60 7.19
C ASP A 335 19.73 9.77 8.64
N PHE A 336 19.25 8.95 9.58
CA PHE A 336 19.75 9.00 10.95
C PHE A 336 21.25 8.65 11.02
N MET A 337 21.69 7.61 10.32
CA MET A 337 23.10 7.20 10.35
C MET A 337 24.01 8.26 9.71
N GLU A 338 23.58 8.88 8.61
CA GLU A 338 24.35 9.88 7.88
C GLU A 338 24.30 11.28 8.51
N SER A 339 23.10 11.77 8.85
CA SER A 339 22.89 13.15 9.31
C SER A 339 23.08 13.33 10.81
N VAL A 340 22.94 12.24 11.61
CA VAL A 340 22.99 12.30 13.08
C VAL A 340 24.16 11.50 13.64
N ALA A 341 24.24 10.21 13.33
CA ALA A 341 25.25 9.34 13.93
C ALA A 341 26.67 9.69 13.44
N ARG A 342 26.86 9.87 12.13
CA ARG A 342 28.18 10.21 11.58
C ARG A 342 28.79 11.48 12.20
N PRO A 343 28.11 12.63 12.31
CA PRO A 343 28.67 13.79 12.98
C PRO A 343 28.93 13.57 14.48
N ALA A 344 28.02 12.88 15.18
CA ALA A 344 28.11 12.66 16.62
C ALA A 344 29.27 11.73 17.03
N PHE A 345 29.63 10.78 16.15
CA PHE A 345 30.64 9.75 16.42
C PHE A 345 31.90 9.87 15.53
N LYS A 346 32.08 11.00 14.83
CA LYS A 346 33.21 11.22 13.88
C LYS A 346 34.59 10.84 14.44
N TYR A 347 34.82 11.04 15.74
CA TYR A 347 36.09 10.73 16.42
C TYR A 347 35.99 9.53 17.40
N HIS A 348 34.86 8.83 17.41
CA HIS A 348 34.53 7.78 18.37
C HIS A 348 33.76 6.62 17.71
N ILE A 349 34.28 6.06 16.63
CA ILE A 349 33.64 4.98 15.86
C ILE A 349 33.35 3.73 16.70
N GLU A 350 34.23 3.38 17.64
CA GLU A 350 33.96 2.27 18.59
C GLU A 350 32.70 2.52 19.43
N GLY A 351 32.42 3.77 19.79
CA GLY A 351 31.17 4.16 20.44
C GLY A 351 29.94 3.93 19.56
N LEU A 352 30.05 4.16 18.24
CA LEU A 352 28.98 3.87 17.29
C LEU A 352 28.75 2.37 17.12
N ARG A 353 29.83 1.57 17.06
CA ARG A 353 29.77 0.09 17.03
C ARG A 353 29.11 -0.45 18.30
N HIS A 354 29.48 0.07 19.47
CA HIS A 354 28.87 -0.29 20.75
C HIS A 354 27.38 0.10 20.79
N LEU A 355 27.01 1.28 20.27
CA LEU A 355 25.61 1.70 20.15
C LEU A 355 24.80 0.71 19.30
N VAL A 356 25.30 0.33 18.12
CA VAL A 356 24.63 -0.66 17.25
C VAL A 356 24.51 -2.02 17.94
N GLY A 357 25.56 -2.46 18.64
CA GLY A 357 25.54 -3.67 19.45
C GLY A 357 24.46 -3.64 20.54
N THR A 358 24.35 -2.51 21.24
CA THR A 358 23.34 -2.29 22.29
C THR A 358 21.92 -2.25 21.73
N VAL A 359 21.70 -1.53 20.63
CA VAL A 359 20.39 -1.40 19.99
C VAL A 359 19.87 -2.75 19.51
N THR A 360 20.72 -3.54 18.83
CA THR A 360 20.33 -4.87 18.35
C THR A 360 20.04 -5.83 19.50
N ALA A 361 20.83 -5.82 20.58
CA ALA A 361 20.56 -6.63 21.77
C ALA A 361 19.26 -6.22 22.51
N LYS A 362 19.01 -4.92 22.67
CA LYS A 362 17.79 -4.39 23.32
C LYS A 362 16.53 -4.59 22.48
N ALA A 363 16.64 -4.60 21.16
CA ALA A 363 15.49 -4.85 20.30
C ALA A 363 15.11 -6.34 20.27
N SER A 364 16.07 -7.25 20.45
CA SER A 364 15.83 -8.69 20.55
C SER A 364 15.39 -9.17 21.94
N SER A 365 15.59 -8.38 23.00
CA SER A 365 15.17 -8.72 24.37
C SER A 365 13.88 -7.98 24.75
N GLN A 366 12.83 -8.71 25.15
CA GLN A 366 11.53 -8.15 25.59
C GLN A 366 11.59 -7.36 26.92
N SER A 367 12.77 -6.97 27.40
CA SER A 367 12.95 -6.26 28.67
C SER A 367 13.13 -4.76 28.44
N ASP A 368 12.19 -3.95 28.93
CA ASP A 368 12.31 -2.48 29.01
C ASP A 368 13.26 -2.01 30.12
N GLY A 369 13.92 -2.94 30.81
CA GLY A 369 14.94 -2.61 31.80
C GLY A 369 16.15 -1.95 31.13
N VAL A 370 16.57 -0.78 31.63
CA VAL A 370 17.92 -0.26 31.44
C VAL A 370 18.88 -1.21 32.16
N GLY A 371 19.11 -2.39 31.61
CA GLY A 371 20.15 -3.30 32.06
C GLY A 371 21.48 -2.61 31.85
N TYR A 372 22.17 -2.33 32.95
CA TYR A 372 23.56 -1.87 32.94
C TYR A 372 24.40 -2.93 32.23
N CYS A 373 24.71 -2.73 30.95
CA CYS A 373 25.72 -3.51 30.27
C CYS A 373 27.07 -2.88 30.59
N THR A 374 27.79 -3.47 31.54
CA THR A 374 29.19 -3.14 31.83
C THR A 374 30.07 -3.52 30.65
N ASP A 375 30.89 -2.59 30.19
CA ASP A 375 31.90 -2.82 29.17
C ASP A 375 33.02 -3.74 29.70
N VAL A 376 33.64 -4.52 28.81
CA VAL A 376 34.70 -5.50 29.15
C VAL A 376 35.96 -4.81 29.73
N ASN A 377 36.07 -3.48 29.59
CA ASN A 377 37.19 -2.67 30.05
C ASN A 377 36.86 -1.67 31.16
N GLY A 378 35.64 -1.71 31.75
CA GLY A 378 35.33 -0.92 32.94
C GLY A 378 35.33 0.61 32.78
N ASP A 379 35.37 1.15 31.56
CA ASP A 379 35.31 2.58 31.33
C ASP A 379 33.84 3.00 31.17
N HIS A 380 33.33 3.78 32.12
CA HIS A 380 31.97 4.30 32.09
C HIS A 380 31.87 5.42 31.05
N MET A 381 31.56 5.08 29.79
CA MET A 381 31.04 6.07 28.86
C MET A 381 29.76 6.66 29.49
N GLU A 382 29.73 7.98 29.75
CA GLU A 382 28.54 8.64 30.30
C GLU A 382 27.35 8.41 29.36
N HIS A 383 26.52 7.41 29.68
CA HIS A 383 25.32 7.03 28.91
C HIS A 383 24.33 8.19 28.72
N SER A 384 24.46 9.27 29.51
CA SER A 384 23.67 10.50 29.37
C SER A 384 23.91 11.24 28.05
N LYS A 385 25.10 11.13 27.45
CA LYS A 385 25.48 11.89 26.23
C LYS A 385 24.87 11.32 24.95
N TYR A 386 24.61 10.01 24.91
CA TYR A 386 24.13 9.31 23.71
C TYR A 386 22.76 8.63 23.89
N GLY A 387 22.11 8.83 25.05
CA GLY A 387 20.84 8.20 25.40
C GLY A 387 19.73 8.44 24.37
N ASP A 388 19.61 9.67 23.87
CA ASP A 388 18.60 10.04 22.88
C ASP A 388 18.82 9.34 21.52
N HIS A 389 20.08 9.16 21.12
CA HIS A 389 20.46 8.44 19.89
C HIS A 389 20.13 6.95 20.01
N ILE A 390 20.46 6.33 21.15
CA ILE A 390 20.12 4.93 21.44
C ILE A 390 18.60 4.75 21.41
N HIS A 391 17.85 5.60 22.12
CA HIS A 391 16.39 5.52 22.19
C HIS A 391 15.75 5.64 20.80
N THR A 392 16.20 6.59 19.98
CA THR A 392 15.66 6.82 18.64
C THR A 392 15.88 5.61 17.73
N LEU A 393 17.13 5.12 17.64
CA LEU A 393 17.44 3.98 16.78
C LEU A 393 16.81 2.68 17.31
N THR A 394 16.80 2.45 18.63
CA THR A 394 16.09 1.31 19.25
C THR A 394 14.62 1.31 18.88
N ARG A 395 13.93 2.45 18.94
CA ARG A 395 12.51 2.51 18.56
C ARG A 395 12.28 2.12 17.10
N CYS A 396 13.14 2.57 16.19
CA CYS A 396 13.06 2.19 14.76
C CYS A 396 13.30 0.69 14.56
N VAL A 397 14.38 0.14 15.11
CA VAL A 397 14.73 -1.28 15.00
C VAL A 397 13.64 -2.16 15.63
N ARG A 398 13.18 -1.81 16.84
CA ARG A 398 12.12 -2.50 17.56
C ARG A 398 10.83 -2.53 16.75
N SER A 399 10.46 -1.42 16.11
CA SER A 399 9.24 -1.39 15.28
C SER A 399 9.29 -2.25 14.01
N ILE A 400 10.47 -2.68 13.56
CA ILE A 400 10.63 -3.69 12.50
C ILE A 400 10.46 -5.09 13.10
N LEU A 401 11.12 -5.36 14.23
CA LEU A 401 11.12 -6.68 14.89
C LEU A 401 9.82 -6.98 15.66
N GLU A 402 9.04 -5.98 16.05
CA GLU A 402 7.73 -6.16 16.70
C GLU A 402 6.57 -6.23 15.70
N ASN A 403 6.87 -6.18 14.40
CA ASN A 403 5.85 -6.30 13.36
C ASN A 403 5.08 -7.64 13.51
N PRO A 404 3.74 -7.65 13.55
CA PRO A 404 2.95 -8.87 13.70
C PRO A 404 3.22 -9.94 12.63
N VAL A 405 3.52 -9.51 11.40
CA VAL A 405 3.86 -10.42 10.30
C VAL A 405 5.23 -11.06 10.50
N PHE A 406 6.19 -10.31 11.04
CA PHE A 406 7.47 -10.88 11.44
C PHE A 406 7.29 -11.91 12.56
N GLN A 407 6.49 -11.59 13.58
CA GLN A 407 6.29 -12.48 14.74
C GLN A 407 5.62 -13.82 14.37
N SER A 408 4.83 -13.84 13.30
CA SER A 408 4.20 -15.06 12.76
C SER A 408 5.06 -15.84 11.77
N ALA A 409 6.27 -15.35 11.43
CA ALA A 409 7.19 -16.05 10.55
C ALA A 409 8.01 -17.15 11.27
N SER A 410 8.63 -18.01 10.47
CA SER A 410 9.43 -19.13 10.95
C SER A 410 10.59 -18.65 11.85
N PRO A 411 11.01 -19.42 12.87
CA PRO A 411 12.16 -19.05 13.69
C PRO A 411 13.45 -18.80 12.87
N ASN A 412 13.63 -19.52 11.77
CA ASN A 412 14.81 -19.36 10.91
C ASN A 412 14.76 -18.07 10.08
N ASP A 413 13.61 -17.75 9.48
CA ASP A 413 13.46 -16.51 8.71
C ASP A 413 13.58 -15.30 9.64
N ARG A 414 12.99 -15.36 10.84
CA ARG A 414 13.13 -14.32 11.86
C ARG A 414 14.59 -14.09 12.25
N LYS A 415 15.31 -15.17 12.54
CA LYS A 415 16.75 -15.11 12.87
C LYS A 415 17.58 -14.54 11.72
N THR A 416 17.24 -14.88 10.48
CA THR A 416 17.91 -14.34 9.29
C THR A 416 17.71 -12.83 9.20
N LEU A 417 16.47 -12.34 9.38
CA LEU A 417 16.21 -10.89 9.41
C LEU A 417 16.97 -10.18 10.53
N GLU A 418 16.99 -10.74 11.75
CA GLU A 418 17.74 -10.16 12.87
C GLU A 418 19.24 -10.03 12.55
N GLN A 419 19.80 -11.04 11.88
CA GLN A 419 21.20 -11.04 11.44
C GLN A 419 21.45 -10.00 10.37
N GLU A 420 20.63 -9.95 9.31
CA GLU A 420 20.77 -8.98 8.22
C GLU A 420 20.57 -7.54 8.72
N LEU A 421 19.64 -7.30 9.65
CA LEU A 421 19.44 -5.99 10.28
C LEU A 421 20.66 -5.56 11.09
N ARG A 422 21.29 -6.49 11.83
CA ARG A 422 22.54 -6.21 12.55
C ARG A 422 23.69 -5.92 11.60
N VAL A 423 23.84 -6.72 10.53
CA VAL A 423 24.85 -6.53 9.49
C VAL A 423 24.70 -5.17 8.83
N TYR A 424 23.49 -4.78 8.46
CA TYR A 424 23.17 -3.48 7.87
C TYR A 424 23.58 -2.30 8.76
N LEU A 425 23.22 -2.33 10.05
CA LEU A 425 23.60 -1.26 10.98
C LEU A 425 25.12 -1.19 11.25
N LEU A 426 25.80 -2.34 11.29
CA LEU A 426 27.26 -2.40 11.44
C LEU A 426 27.98 -1.91 10.18
N ALA A 427 27.43 -2.19 9.00
CA ALA A 427 27.93 -1.70 7.72
C ALA A 427 27.84 -0.17 7.62
N HIS A 428 26.77 0.45 8.13
CA HIS A 428 26.69 1.90 8.33
C HIS A 428 27.85 2.44 9.19
N ALA A 429 28.11 1.84 10.35
CA ALA A 429 29.23 2.26 11.20
C ALA A 429 30.59 2.10 10.50
N LYS A 430 30.77 1.04 9.70
CA LYS A 430 31.99 0.80 8.92
C LYS A 430 32.13 1.79 7.75
N GLN A 431 31.06 2.10 7.03
CA GLN A 431 31.05 3.10 5.96
C GLN A 431 31.42 4.49 6.52
N VAL A 432 30.94 4.86 7.71
CA VAL A 432 31.32 6.13 8.36
C VAL A 432 32.81 6.19 8.67
N GLU A 433 33.41 5.09 9.11
CA GLU A 433 34.86 4.96 9.32
C GLU A 433 35.62 5.12 7.99
N ASP A 434 35.20 4.40 6.95
CA ASP A 434 35.81 4.44 5.62
C ASP A 434 35.71 5.85 5.00
N ASN A 435 34.56 6.52 5.13
CA ASN A 435 34.37 7.92 4.71
C ASN A 435 35.32 8.86 5.46
N SER A 436 35.51 8.67 6.77
CA SER A 436 36.38 9.52 7.58
C SER A 436 37.85 9.38 7.17
N GLN A 437 38.28 8.15 6.87
CA GLN A 437 39.62 7.88 6.35
C GLN A 437 39.80 8.50 4.95
N PHE A 438 38.82 8.34 4.07
CA PHE A 438 38.85 8.94 2.74
C PHE A 438 38.91 10.47 2.78
N GLU A 439 38.16 11.13 3.68
CA GLU A 439 38.19 12.60 3.86
C GLU A 439 39.59 13.12 4.22
N ILE A 440 40.37 12.36 4.99
CA ILE A 440 41.75 12.70 5.37
C ILE A 440 42.67 12.63 4.15
N GLU A 441 42.55 11.58 3.35
CA GLU A 441 43.40 11.36 2.16
C GLU A 441 43.02 12.26 0.99
N LEU A 442 41.74 12.57 0.83
CA LEU A 442 41.27 13.51 -0.19
C LEU A 442 41.95 14.88 -0.05
N LYS A 443 42.22 15.31 1.20
CA LYS A 443 42.95 16.56 1.51
C LYS A 443 44.44 16.49 1.21
N GLN A 444 45.01 15.30 1.03
CA GLN A 444 46.46 15.08 0.86
C GLN A 444 46.82 14.64 -0.57
N THR A 445 46.22 13.55 -1.07
CA THR A 445 46.62 12.84 -2.29
C THR A 445 45.53 12.84 -3.37
N LYS A 446 44.31 13.27 -3.05
CA LYS A 446 43.12 13.21 -3.92
C LYS A 446 42.73 11.81 -4.43
N THR A 447 43.31 10.76 -3.84
CA THR A 447 43.06 9.35 -4.15
C THR A 447 43.13 8.53 -2.87
N LEU A 448 42.30 7.49 -2.75
CA LEU A 448 42.37 6.57 -1.62
C LEU A 448 43.62 5.69 -1.77
N THR A 449 44.65 5.97 -1.00
CA THR A 449 45.94 5.27 -0.99
C THR A 449 46.06 4.26 0.15
N SER A 450 45.26 4.40 1.21
CA SER A 450 45.30 3.50 2.38
C SER A 450 44.33 2.32 2.31
N ALA A 451 43.60 2.15 1.20
CA ALA A 451 42.51 1.18 1.06
C ALA A 451 42.86 -0.17 1.70
N SER A 452 42.24 -0.49 2.83
CA SER A 452 42.58 -1.69 3.61
C SER A 452 42.07 -2.99 2.97
N SER A 453 41.30 -2.90 1.90
CA SER A 453 40.75 -4.03 1.15
C SER A 453 40.57 -3.69 -0.33
N ALA A 454 40.77 -4.68 -1.21
CA ALA A 454 40.47 -4.57 -2.63
C ALA A 454 39.00 -4.17 -2.89
N TYR A 455 38.76 -3.43 -3.97
CA TYR A 455 37.44 -2.93 -4.36
C TYR A 455 36.36 -4.03 -4.33
N PHE A 456 36.65 -5.19 -4.92
CA PHE A 456 35.72 -6.32 -4.94
C PHE A 456 35.23 -6.71 -3.53
N ARG A 457 36.15 -6.81 -2.57
CA ARG A 457 35.80 -7.18 -1.19
C ARG A 457 34.95 -6.11 -0.53
N TRP A 458 35.31 -4.84 -0.71
CA TRP A 458 34.56 -3.72 -0.14
C TRP A 458 33.13 -3.65 -0.70
N VAL A 459 32.98 -3.74 -2.04
CA VAL A 459 31.67 -3.66 -2.69
C VAL A 459 30.79 -4.86 -2.35
N TYR A 460 31.36 -6.05 -2.19
CA TYR A 460 30.63 -7.27 -1.79
C TYR A 460 30.32 -7.39 -0.30
N THR A 461 30.90 -6.56 0.57
CA THR A 461 30.67 -6.61 2.02
C THR A 461 30.14 -5.29 2.51
N THR A 462 30.98 -4.44 3.13
CA THR A 462 30.61 -3.13 3.70
C THR A 462 29.62 -2.37 2.83
N SER A 463 29.88 -2.25 1.54
CA SER A 463 29.09 -1.39 0.66
C SER A 463 27.73 -1.99 0.28
N ALA A 464 27.66 -3.29 -0.03
CA ALA A 464 26.42 -4.00 -0.30
C ALA A 464 25.60 -4.27 0.97
N ASP A 465 26.26 -4.37 2.12
CA ASP A 465 25.61 -4.50 3.43
C ASP A 465 25.11 -3.15 3.94
N HIS A 466 25.73 -2.03 3.51
CA HIS A 466 25.32 -0.66 3.86
C HIS A 466 23.98 -0.27 3.24
N ILE A 467 23.61 -0.86 2.11
CA ILE A 467 22.28 -0.65 1.52
C ILE A 467 21.26 -1.58 2.16
N ALA A 468 20.02 -1.13 2.28
CA ALA A 468 18.99 -1.89 2.99
C ALA A 468 18.49 -3.15 2.25
N ALA A 469 18.91 -3.41 1.01
CA ALA A 469 18.37 -4.47 0.17
C ALA A 469 18.44 -5.88 0.80
N PRO A 470 19.56 -6.33 1.42
CA PRO A 470 19.61 -7.62 2.09
C PRO A 470 18.64 -7.77 3.26
N MET A 471 18.57 -6.74 4.11
CA MET A 471 17.63 -6.70 5.24
C MET A 471 16.18 -6.72 4.75
N CYS A 472 15.84 -5.92 3.72
CA CYS A 472 14.52 -5.89 3.12
C CYS A 472 14.14 -7.23 2.46
N PHE A 473 15.10 -7.94 1.86
CA PHE A 473 14.87 -9.26 1.28
C PHE A 473 14.57 -10.30 2.37
N ALA A 474 15.30 -10.27 3.49
CA ALA A 474 15.02 -11.13 4.64
C ALA A 474 13.64 -10.82 5.27
N PHE A 475 13.23 -9.56 5.33
CA PHE A 475 11.90 -9.17 5.78
C PHE A 475 10.81 -9.68 4.83
N LEU A 476 11.01 -9.54 3.51
CA LEU A 476 10.10 -10.10 2.51
C LEU A 476 9.96 -11.62 2.69
N ALA A 477 11.06 -12.34 2.93
CA ALA A 477 11.00 -13.77 3.20
C ALA A 477 10.11 -14.09 4.42
N CYS A 478 10.22 -13.32 5.51
CA CYS A 478 9.32 -13.45 6.66
C CYS A 478 7.85 -13.23 6.25
N VAL A 479 7.55 -12.17 5.50
CA VAL A 479 6.18 -11.86 5.04
C VAL A 479 5.63 -12.98 4.16
N ILE A 480 6.41 -13.48 3.21
CA ILE A 480 6.01 -14.57 2.31
C ILE A 480 5.73 -15.85 3.10
N GLY A 481 6.64 -16.23 4.01
CA GLY A 481 6.49 -17.42 4.86
C GLY A 481 5.26 -17.35 5.76
N ALA A 482 5.06 -16.22 6.43
CA ALA A 482 3.94 -15.99 7.34
C ALA A 482 2.59 -15.94 6.62
N THR A 483 2.51 -15.29 5.46
CA THR A 483 1.22 -15.03 4.80
C THR A 483 0.77 -16.14 3.86
N LEU A 484 1.70 -16.84 3.19
CA LEU A 484 1.33 -17.93 2.27
C LEU A 484 1.22 -19.29 2.97
N THR A 485 1.86 -19.44 4.13
CA THR A 485 1.88 -20.69 4.92
C THR A 485 1.59 -20.46 6.41
N PRO A 486 0.48 -19.79 6.77
CA PRO A 486 0.21 -19.38 8.15
C PRO A 486 0.00 -20.56 9.11
N SER A 487 -0.45 -21.72 8.62
CA SER A 487 -0.74 -22.90 9.43
C SER A 487 0.47 -23.78 9.74
N THR A 488 1.54 -23.68 8.94
CA THR A 488 2.71 -24.58 9.06
C THR A 488 3.93 -23.90 9.64
N ASN A 489 3.98 -22.55 9.65
CA ASN A 489 5.12 -21.76 10.10
C ASN A 489 6.45 -22.17 9.40
N ASN A 490 6.34 -22.59 8.14
CA ASN A 490 7.47 -23.05 7.34
C ASN A 490 8.30 -21.88 6.81
N ASP A 491 9.59 -22.13 6.66
CA ASP A 491 10.52 -21.19 6.02
C ASP A 491 10.07 -20.82 4.60
N CYS A 492 10.32 -19.58 4.20
CA CYS A 492 10.08 -19.10 2.83
C CYS A 492 10.87 -19.91 1.80
N PHE A 493 12.11 -20.29 2.14
CA PHE A 493 12.98 -21.14 1.34
C PHE A 493 13.23 -22.46 2.09
N PRO A 494 12.60 -23.57 1.69
CA PRO A 494 12.51 -24.77 2.52
C PRO A 494 13.80 -25.61 2.55
N SER A 495 14.64 -25.55 1.51
CA SER A 495 15.86 -26.36 1.40
C SER A 495 17.13 -25.52 1.61
N THR A 496 18.21 -26.15 2.07
CA THR A 496 19.54 -25.50 2.15
C THR A 496 19.96 -24.94 0.80
N THR A 497 19.71 -25.66 -0.30
CA THR A 497 19.99 -25.22 -1.66
C THR A 497 19.21 -23.95 -2.02
N SER A 498 17.89 -23.93 -1.77
CA SER A 498 17.05 -22.76 -2.04
C SER A 498 17.47 -21.55 -1.21
N LYS A 499 17.82 -21.73 0.07
CA LYS A 499 18.34 -20.65 0.93
C LYS A 499 19.65 -20.08 0.40
N TYR A 500 20.58 -20.95 -0.01
CA TYR A 500 21.86 -20.54 -0.56
C TYR A 500 21.68 -19.73 -1.86
N LEU A 501 20.85 -20.23 -2.78
CA LEU A 501 20.58 -19.55 -4.05
C LEU A 501 19.84 -18.22 -3.84
N ALA A 502 18.92 -18.15 -2.88
CA ALA A 502 18.26 -16.90 -2.50
C ALA A 502 19.24 -15.87 -1.93
N ALA A 503 20.15 -16.30 -1.04
CA ALA A 503 21.21 -15.44 -0.51
C ALA A 503 22.17 -14.96 -1.62
N ALA A 504 22.53 -15.83 -2.56
CA ALA A 504 23.36 -15.46 -3.72
C ALA A 504 22.67 -14.44 -4.61
N ALA A 505 21.40 -14.67 -4.96
CA ALA A 505 20.60 -13.71 -5.73
C ALA A 505 20.51 -12.35 -5.00
N CYS A 506 20.23 -12.36 -3.70
CA CYS A 506 20.18 -11.16 -2.88
C CYS A 506 21.51 -10.40 -2.86
N ARG A 507 22.65 -11.11 -2.75
CA ARG A 507 23.98 -10.50 -2.78
C ARG A 507 24.28 -9.82 -4.11
N HIS A 508 24.04 -10.48 -5.24
CA HIS A 508 24.22 -9.88 -6.57
C HIS A 508 23.31 -8.66 -6.78
N LEU A 509 22.06 -8.73 -6.32
CA LEU A 509 21.15 -7.59 -6.32
C LEU A 509 21.73 -6.42 -5.52
N ALA A 510 22.24 -6.69 -4.32
CA ALA A 510 22.76 -5.65 -3.45
C ALA A 510 24.02 -4.97 -4.04
N VAL A 511 24.96 -5.75 -4.56
CA VAL A 511 26.17 -5.22 -5.22
C VAL A 511 25.80 -4.36 -6.44
N MET A 512 24.89 -4.86 -7.29
CA MET A 512 24.38 -4.11 -8.44
C MET A 512 23.78 -2.76 -8.02
N CYS A 513 22.91 -2.76 -7.00
CA CYS A 513 22.26 -1.55 -6.51
C CYS A 513 23.26 -0.55 -5.91
N ARG A 514 24.29 -1.04 -5.22
CA ARG A 514 25.36 -0.17 -4.72
C ARG A 514 26.11 0.50 -5.86
N MET A 515 26.48 -0.24 -6.90
CA MET A 515 27.18 0.32 -8.06
C MET A 515 26.31 1.37 -8.78
N TYR A 516 25.00 1.15 -8.91
CA TYR A 516 24.08 2.16 -9.45
C TYR A 516 23.98 3.42 -8.58
N ASN A 517 23.91 3.26 -7.26
CA ASN A 517 23.91 4.38 -6.34
C ASN A 517 25.21 5.19 -6.46
N ASP A 518 26.36 4.52 -6.53
CA ASP A 518 27.66 5.17 -6.68
C ASP A 518 27.81 5.92 -8.01
N ILE A 519 27.25 5.39 -9.11
CA ILE A 519 27.24 6.08 -10.41
C ILE A 519 26.45 7.40 -10.33
N GLY A 520 25.30 7.38 -9.68
CA GLY A 520 24.42 8.55 -9.56
C GLY A 520 24.94 9.61 -8.60
N SER A 521 25.58 9.19 -7.51
CA SER A 521 25.93 10.06 -6.37
C SER A 521 27.38 10.57 -6.37
N TRP A 522 28.22 10.15 -7.32
CA TRP A 522 29.67 10.40 -7.27
C TRP A 522 30.08 11.86 -7.05
N VAL A 523 29.37 12.83 -7.64
CA VAL A 523 29.67 14.27 -7.46
C VAL A 523 29.44 14.68 -6.01
N ARG A 524 28.28 14.28 -5.45
CA ARG A 524 27.92 14.57 -4.06
C ARG A 524 28.89 13.86 -3.11
N ASP A 525 29.22 12.61 -3.39
CA ASP A 525 30.14 11.84 -2.57
C ASP A 525 31.54 12.47 -2.53
N LEU A 526 32.03 12.98 -3.66
CA LEU A 526 33.30 13.70 -3.70
C LEU A 526 33.26 14.98 -2.85
N ASP A 527 32.17 15.77 -2.94
CA ASP A 527 32.00 17.02 -2.19
C ASP A 527 31.84 16.81 -0.68
N GLU A 528 31.19 15.71 -0.29
CA GLU A 528 30.92 15.33 1.10
C GLU A 528 32.02 14.46 1.73
N GLY A 529 32.99 14.02 0.94
CA GLY A 529 34.04 13.11 1.38
C GLY A 529 33.50 11.71 1.72
N ASN A 530 32.51 11.25 0.97
CA ASN A 530 32.00 9.88 1.05
C ASN A 530 32.85 8.98 0.14
N LEU A 531 33.19 7.80 0.64
CA LEU A 531 33.87 6.79 -0.15
C LEU A 531 32.89 6.19 -1.16
N ASN A 532 33.25 6.30 -2.44
CA ASN A 532 32.51 5.81 -3.60
C ASN A 532 33.37 4.78 -4.34
N SER A 533 32.74 3.85 -5.06
CA SER A 533 33.42 2.87 -5.92
C SER A 533 34.54 3.46 -6.78
N ILE A 534 34.32 4.62 -7.40
CA ILE A 534 35.29 5.20 -8.35
C ILE A 534 36.55 5.79 -7.69
N HIS A 535 36.60 5.87 -6.36
CA HIS A 535 37.74 6.39 -5.61
C HIS A 535 38.82 5.33 -5.34
N PHE A 536 38.52 4.06 -5.61
CA PHE A 536 39.44 2.95 -5.38
C PHE A 536 40.62 2.97 -6.37
N PRO A 537 41.84 2.56 -5.95
CA PRO A 537 43.04 2.52 -6.80
C PRO A 537 42.87 1.77 -8.13
N GLU A 538 42.02 0.75 -8.16
CA GLU A 538 41.68 -0.05 -9.33
C GLU A 538 41.05 0.79 -10.46
N PHE A 539 40.53 1.98 -10.15
CA PHE A 539 39.97 2.95 -11.11
C PHE A 539 40.95 4.08 -11.48
N SER A 540 42.19 4.06 -10.98
CA SER A 540 43.18 5.11 -11.21
C SER A 540 43.59 5.25 -12.69
N GLY A 541 43.94 6.47 -13.11
CA GLY A 541 44.45 6.74 -14.48
C GLY A 541 43.40 6.88 -15.58
N THR A 542 42.11 6.83 -15.24
CA THR A 542 40.99 7.07 -16.16
C THR A 542 40.25 8.36 -15.80
N ASP A 543 39.63 9.02 -16.78
CA ASP A 543 38.73 10.15 -16.50
C ASP A 543 37.43 9.65 -15.85
N ASP A 544 36.72 10.54 -15.15
CA ASP A 544 35.57 10.15 -14.34
C ASP A 544 34.41 9.56 -15.19
N GLY A 545 34.21 10.03 -16.42
CA GLY A 545 33.22 9.46 -17.33
C GLY A 545 33.54 8.02 -17.72
N THR A 546 34.82 7.72 -17.96
CA THR A 546 35.29 6.35 -18.20
C THR A 546 35.13 5.46 -16.96
N LYS A 547 35.42 5.95 -15.75
CA LYS A 547 35.20 5.20 -14.51
C LYS A 547 33.73 4.83 -14.32
N GLN A 548 32.82 5.78 -14.55
CA GLN A 548 31.38 5.54 -14.46
C GLN A 548 30.93 4.48 -15.49
N ALA A 549 31.46 4.51 -16.71
CA ALA A 549 31.15 3.51 -17.73
C ALA A 549 31.65 2.10 -17.33
N VAL A 550 32.85 2.00 -16.75
CA VAL A 550 33.37 0.73 -16.21
C VAL A 550 32.48 0.23 -15.07
N LEU A 551 32.13 1.09 -14.12
CA LEU A 551 31.27 0.75 -13.00
C LEU A 551 29.88 0.30 -13.45
N PHE A 552 29.30 0.97 -14.46
CA PHE A 552 28.04 0.56 -15.06
C PHE A 552 28.15 -0.84 -15.68
N ASN A 553 29.22 -1.15 -16.41
CA ASN A 553 29.43 -2.48 -16.98
C ASN A 553 29.56 -3.57 -15.89
N LEU A 554 30.21 -3.26 -14.77
CA LEU A 554 30.26 -4.17 -13.61
C LEU A 554 28.86 -4.37 -13.00
N ALA A 555 28.06 -3.32 -12.87
CA ALA A 555 26.68 -3.44 -12.42
C ALA A 555 25.85 -4.33 -13.38
N GLN A 556 26.05 -4.21 -14.70
CA GLN A 556 25.42 -5.10 -15.67
C GLN A 556 25.90 -6.55 -15.57
N TYR A 557 27.15 -6.80 -15.17
CA TYR A 557 27.64 -8.13 -14.86
C TYR A 557 26.91 -8.71 -13.65
N GLU A 558 26.81 -7.96 -12.55
CA GLU A 558 26.08 -8.36 -11.35
C GLU A 558 24.60 -8.62 -11.64
N ARG A 559 23.97 -7.82 -12.52
CA ARG A 559 22.60 -8.07 -13.01
C ARG A 559 22.48 -9.41 -13.73
N LYS A 560 23.48 -9.83 -14.51
CA LYS A 560 23.49 -11.16 -15.16
C LYS A 560 23.62 -12.27 -14.13
N CYS A 561 24.50 -12.11 -13.14
CA CYS A 561 24.65 -13.06 -12.03
C CYS A 561 23.37 -13.19 -11.20
N LEU A 562 22.69 -12.08 -10.92
CA LEU A 562 21.36 -12.06 -10.28
C LEU A 562 20.35 -12.91 -11.08
N ASN A 563 20.27 -12.70 -12.40
CA ASN A 563 19.32 -13.45 -13.23
C ASN A 563 19.63 -14.96 -13.25
N ASP A 564 20.90 -15.36 -13.40
CA ASP A 564 21.29 -16.78 -13.33
C ASP A 564 20.98 -17.39 -11.95
N ALA A 565 21.27 -16.68 -10.85
CA ALA A 565 20.94 -17.14 -9.51
C ALA A 565 19.42 -17.29 -9.31
N LEU A 566 18.61 -16.35 -9.81
CA LEU A 566 17.15 -16.44 -9.77
C LEU A 566 16.61 -17.60 -10.62
N GLU A 567 17.14 -17.83 -11.82
CA GLU A 567 16.74 -18.96 -12.66
C GLU A 567 17.01 -20.31 -11.97
N ARG A 568 18.18 -20.44 -11.34
CA ARG A 568 18.53 -21.63 -10.55
C ARG A 568 17.63 -21.77 -9.32
N LEU A 569 17.36 -20.68 -8.62
CA LEU A 569 16.47 -20.68 -7.46
C LEU A 569 15.05 -21.10 -7.87
N ILE A 570 14.52 -20.56 -8.97
CA ILE A 570 13.20 -20.95 -9.50
C ILE A 570 13.19 -22.44 -9.80
N LYS A 571 14.20 -22.95 -10.51
CA LYS A 571 14.29 -24.38 -10.83
C LYS A 571 14.31 -25.27 -9.59
N GLU A 572 15.06 -24.88 -8.55
CA GLU A 572 15.10 -25.59 -7.27
C GLU A 572 13.75 -25.55 -6.55
N MET A 573 13.13 -24.37 -6.48
CA MET A 573 11.84 -24.18 -5.79
C MET A 573 10.69 -24.93 -6.47
N LEU A 574 10.74 -25.09 -7.81
CA LEU A 574 9.74 -25.82 -8.57
C LEU A 574 9.93 -27.34 -8.55
N ASN A 575 10.98 -27.86 -7.89
CA ASN A 575 11.18 -29.29 -7.68
C ASN A 575 10.35 -29.82 -6.48
N GLY A 576 9.06 -29.47 -6.46
CA GLY A 576 8.13 -29.84 -5.39
C GLY A 576 7.61 -31.28 -5.52
N PRO A 577 7.22 -31.92 -4.40
CA PRO A 577 6.73 -33.31 -4.41
C PRO A 577 5.34 -33.46 -5.04
N ASP A 578 4.55 -32.38 -5.08
CA ASP A 578 3.19 -32.37 -5.60
C ASP A 578 2.82 -31.01 -6.25
N ALA A 579 1.66 -30.98 -6.91
CA ALA A 579 1.20 -29.80 -7.64
C ALA A 579 0.86 -28.59 -6.75
N GLU A 580 0.52 -28.80 -5.47
CA GLU A 580 0.22 -27.69 -4.55
C GLU A 580 1.51 -27.02 -4.07
N ALA A 581 2.52 -27.83 -3.72
CA ALA A 581 3.85 -27.35 -3.39
C ALA A 581 4.47 -26.56 -4.56
N ILE A 582 4.30 -27.04 -5.79
CA ILE A 582 4.76 -26.33 -7.00
C ILE A 582 4.05 -24.97 -7.15
N ARG A 583 2.72 -24.92 -7.03
CA ARG A 583 1.95 -23.65 -7.11
C ARG A 583 2.38 -22.65 -6.04
N LEU A 584 2.58 -23.12 -4.81
CA LEU A 584 3.07 -22.29 -3.71
C LEU A 584 4.47 -21.74 -4.04
N SER A 585 5.38 -22.58 -4.54
CA SER A 585 6.72 -22.17 -4.97
C SER A 585 6.70 -21.16 -6.11
N GLU A 586 5.84 -21.35 -7.13
CA GLU A 586 5.62 -20.37 -8.19
C GLU A 586 5.19 -19.02 -7.61
N ARG A 587 4.24 -19.04 -6.66
CA ARG A 587 3.76 -17.83 -6.00
C ARG A 587 4.88 -17.13 -5.22
N ARG A 588 5.68 -17.86 -4.45
CA ARG A 588 6.85 -17.33 -3.73
C ARG A 588 7.82 -16.66 -4.70
N MET A 589 8.13 -17.32 -5.82
CA MET A 589 9.08 -16.79 -6.79
C MET A 589 8.58 -15.57 -7.56
N HIS A 590 7.28 -15.46 -7.83
CA HIS A 590 6.72 -14.23 -8.40
C HIS A 590 6.88 -13.02 -7.46
N LEU A 591 6.76 -13.22 -6.15
CA LEU A 591 6.96 -12.16 -5.15
C LEU A 591 8.44 -11.79 -5.00
N VAL A 592 9.34 -12.78 -4.99
CA VAL A 592 10.80 -12.56 -4.97
C VAL A 592 11.25 -11.80 -6.23
N ARG A 593 10.78 -12.20 -7.41
CA ARG A 593 11.10 -11.50 -8.65
C ARG A 593 10.60 -10.06 -8.65
N MET A 594 9.37 -9.84 -8.17
CA MET A 594 8.81 -8.48 -8.02
C MET A 594 9.69 -7.61 -7.11
N PHE A 595 10.21 -8.15 -6.00
CA PHE A 595 11.15 -7.42 -5.14
C PHE A 595 12.45 -7.05 -5.87
N CYS A 596 13.04 -7.98 -6.61
CA CYS A 596 14.24 -7.69 -7.41
C CYS A 596 13.97 -6.59 -8.43
N ASP A 597 12.82 -6.64 -9.11
CA ASP A 597 12.37 -5.63 -10.07
C ASP A 597 12.17 -4.25 -9.43
N VAL A 598 11.58 -4.18 -8.23
CA VAL A 598 11.45 -2.93 -7.43
C VAL A 598 12.82 -2.37 -7.09
N THR A 599 13.72 -3.20 -6.58
CA THR A 599 15.05 -2.79 -6.13
C THR A 599 15.94 -2.34 -7.30
N ASP A 600 15.84 -3.03 -8.43
CA ASP A 600 16.51 -2.64 -9.68
C ASP A 600 15.95 -1.30 -10.22
N LEU A 601 14.64 -1.10 -10.17
CA LEU A 601 14.01 0.16 -10.57
C LEU A 601 14.51 1.34 -9.72
N TYR A 602 14.67 1.17 -8.40
CA TYR A 602 15.33 2.19 -7.57
C TYR A 602 16.73 2.51 -8.06
N GLY A 603 17.55 1.49 -8.33
CA GLY A 603 18.91 1.68 -8.84
C GLY A 603 18.93 2.44 -10.17
N GLN A 604 18.03 2.11 -11.09
CA GLN A 604 17.89 2.82 -12.37
C GLN A 604 17.49 4.30 -12.18
N ILE A 605 16.61 4.59 -11.22
CA ILE A 605 16.26 5.98 -10.88
C ILE A 605 17.50 6.72 -10.36
N TYR A 606 18.29 6.11 -9.47
CA TYR A 606 19.54 6.72 -8.96
C TYR A 606 20.57 7.01 -10.06
N VAL A 607 20.69 6.14 -11.06
CA VAL A 607 21.59 6.39 -12.21
C VAL A 607 21.15 7.62 -13.01
N LEU A 608 19.84 7.85 -13.15
CA LEU A 608 19.29 9.00 -13.86
C LEU A 608 19.33 10.29 -13.03
N GLN A 609 19.10 10.18 -11.72
CA GLN A 609 19.05 11.31 -10.81
C GLN A 609 19.36 10.87 -9.38
N ASP A 610 20.39 11.45 -8.75
CA ASP A 610 20.61 11.29 -7.31
C ASP A 610 19.45 11.92 -6.53
N MET A 611 18.83 11.11 -5.68
CA MET A 611 17.67 11.49 -4.88
C MET A 611 18.02 11.85 -3.43
N SER A 612 19.28 11.65 -3.05
CA SER A 612 19.74 11.80 -1.68
C SER A 612 19.96 13.27 -1.31
N SER A 613 19.83 13.63 -0.03
CA SER A 613 20.05 15.00 0.43
C SER A 613 21.54 15.37 0.52
N PHE A 614 21.87 16.61 0.15
CA PHE A 614 23.18 17.18 0.45
C PHE A 614 23.35 17.49 1.95
N ILE A 615 24.45 17.06 2.54
CA ILE A 615 24.87 17.46 3.89
C ILE A 615 25.32 18.92 3.84
N ARG A 616 24.46 19.87 4.25
CA ARG A 616 24.85 21.29 4.34
C ARG A 616 25.98 21.45 5.37
N ARG A 617 27.18 21.82 4.92
CA ARG A 617 28.23 22.36 5.81
C ARG A 617 27.64 23.57 6.53
N ARG A 618 27.47 23.51 7.86
CA ARG A 618 27.27 24.73 8.64
C ARG A 618 28.50 25.59 8.41
N SER A 619 28.33 26.73 7.76
CA SER A 619 29.32 27.81 7.80
C SER A 619 29.58 28.12 9.28
N LEU A 620 30.82 27.94 9.70
CA LEU A 620 31.31 28.34 11.02
C LEU A 620 30.98 29.82 11.29
#